data_AF-A0A5J4W2W5-F1
#
_entry.id   AF-A0A5J4W2W5-F1
#
_cell.length_a   1.000
_cell.length_b   1.000
_cell.length_c   1.000
_cell.angle_alpha   90.00
_cell.angle_beta   90.00
_cell.angle_gamma   90.00
#
_symmetry.space_group_name_H-M   'P 1'
#
loop_
_entity.id
_entity.type
_entity.pdbx_description
1 polymer ?
#
loop_
_entity_poly.entity_id
_entity_poly.type
_entity_poly.pdbx_seq_one_letter_code
_entity_poly.pdbx_strand_id
1 'polypeptide(L)'
;MYETMEVICGQMLVVEPATGKTTCLSTDEKYNNSRLEINKIIDNSFNSAEKYLENKYKKRVRKVEVIRNDFRRMKQWMSDVKMMNISNQARLLTMDARPLKNNLIPIPQNCSDQIKQHLHDLFIEISDHCRKGFSDLSHQLQQLPKQLNEYYDYVVFLQTLHEIHNRLKVSVELLNQMKNLGEEQQTKLTVDEQMVLSNVHTSHKEFKDSLRKAEEYRDSQHNRMIVVLNKEIAKFEQDLTQTHADHGAGIITNETTDPSATLQRLYIVQKSIDQYKDRKGVLERFREIQSVEEIPYPNFIKCMNRFDHRVQIWNYLKKYNKENQQWRSIEITQLNSEDILTTVNQLSRELGIAERKETDDGVVKHLKHIVDDFKPFLPILTKLCQPAMQLRHWKKLFDLMGKKEWQPGVTLTQLTKMGVIQYKQQILEINATANGEYALKVQLSKIKQG
;
A
#
# COMPACT_ATOMS: atom_id res chain seq x y z
N MET A 1 -33.04 -12.82 -63.56
CA MET A 1 -32.84 -11.35 -63.65
C MET A 1 -31.43 -11.02 -64.15
N TYR A 2 -30.37 -11.65 -63.63
CA TYR A 2 -29.02 -11.61 -64.23
C TYR A 2 -29.02 -12.09 -65.70
N GLU A 3 -29.66 -13.23 -65.98
CA GLU A 3 -29.80 -13.78 -67.34
C GLU A 3 -30.65 -12.88 -68.27
N THR A 4 -31.62 -12.16 -67.73
CA THR A 4 -32.58 -11.36 -68.52
C THR A 4 -32.00 -9.99 -68.92
N MET A 5 -31.11 -9.41 -68.10
CA MET A 5 -30.33 -8.22 -68.47
C MET A 5 -29.13 -8.54 -69.37
N GLU A 6 -28.55 -9.75 -69.25
CA GLU A 6 -27.51 -10.23 -70.19
C GLU A 6 -28.04 -10.37 -71.61
N VAL A 7 -29.26 -10.88 -71.78
CA VAL A 7 -29.89 -11.02 -73.11
C VAL A 7 -30.16 -9.66 -73.75
N ILE A 8 -30.55 -8.64 -72.97
CA ILE A 8 -30.87 -7.29 -73.49
C ILE A 8 -29.59 -6.49 -73.77
N CYS A 9 -28.57 -6.54 -72.89
CA CYS A 9 -27.26 -5.90 -73.15
C CYS A 9 -26.45 -6.62 -74.24
N GLY A 10 -26.68 -7.93 -74.44
CA GLY A 10 -26.13 -8.72 -75.53
C GLY A 10 -26.67 -8.33 -76.92
N GLN A 11 -27.77 -7.56 -76.98
CA GLN A 11 -28.39 -7.11 -78.22
C GLN A 11 -28.26 -5.60 -78.49
N MET A 12 -27.79 -4.81 -77.51
CA MET A 12 -27.60 -3.36 -77.71
C MET A 12 -26.24 -3.09 -78.36
N LEU A 13 -26.31 -2.73 -79.64
CA LEU A 13 -25.18 -2.31 -80.45
C LEU A 13 -24.99 -0.78 -80.34
N VAL A 14 -23.81 -0.35 -79.94
CA VAL A 14 -23.39 1.06 -80.01
C VAL A 14 -22.70 1.27 -81.34
N VAL A 15 -23.19 2.22 -82.13
CA VAL A 15 -22.56 2.64 -83.38
C VAL A 15 -21.64 3.82 -83.06
N GLU A 16 -20.33 3.65 -83.24
CA GLU A 16 -19.40 4.77 -83.16
C GLU A 16 -19.66 5.74 -84.33
N PRO A 17 -19.97 7.03 -84.07
CA PRO A 17 -20.37 7.98 -85.12
C PRO A 17 -19.29 8.23 -86.18
N ALA A 18 -18.02 7.99 -85.85
CA ALA A 18 -16.88 8.30 -86.72
C ALA A 18 -16.38 7.12 -87.57
N THR A 19 -16.66 5.87 -87.16
CA THR A 19 -16.07 4.66 -87.78
C THR A 19 -17.12 3.65 -88.25
N GLY A 20 -18.39 3.82 -87.87
CA GLY A 20 -19.49 2.92 -88.25
C GLY A 20 -19.40 1.51 -87.65
N LYS A 21 -18.40 1.24 -86.79
CA LYS A 21 -18.30 -0.04 -86.08
C LYS A 21 -19.39 -0.15 -85.03
N THR A 22 -20.05 -1.30 -85.05
CA THR A 22 -21.16 -1.66 -84.17
C THR A 22 -20.62 -2.61 -83.11
N THR A 23 -20.40 -2.12 -81.89
CA THR A 23 -19.92 -2.93 -80.76
C THR A 23 -21.06 -3.25 -79.81
N CYS A 24 -21.18 -4.51 -79.42
CA CYS A 24 -22.16 -4.93 -78.44
C CYS A 24 -21.72 -4.41 -77.06
N LEU A 25 -22.61 -3.76 -76.31
CA LEU A 25 -22.33 -3.25 -74.96
C LEU A 25 -21.81 -4.34 -74.00
N SER A 26 -22.19 -5.60 -74.21
CA SER A 26 -21.67 -6.75 -73.46
C SER A 26 -20.19 -7.05 -73.70
N THR A 27 -19.63 -6.60 -74.83
CA THR A 27 -18.21 -6.76 -75.21
C THR A 27 -17.37 -5.51 -74.91
N ASP A 28 -17.98 -4.44 -74.40
CA ASP A 28 -17.28 -3.21 -74.04
C ASP A 28 -16.53 -3.38 -72.71
N GLU A 29 -15.20 -3.37 -72.81
CA GLU A 29 -14.29 -3.59 -71.69
C GLU A 29 -14.44 -2.53 -70.60
N LYS A 30 -14.77 -1.27 -70.96
CA LYS A 30 -14.98 -0.19 -69.98
C LYS A 30 -16.27 -0.39 -69.21
N TYR A 31 -17.36 -0.79 -69.88
CA TYR A 31 -18.63 -1.07 -69.22
C TYR A 31 -18.50 -2.22 -68.21
N ASN A 32 -17.88 -3.33 -68.62
CA ASN A 32 -17.68 -4.48 -67.75
C ASN A 32 -16.73 -4.17 -66.58
N ASN A 33 -15.68 -3.37 -66.80
CA ASN A 33 -14.77 -2.93 -65.74
C ASN A 33 -15.48 -2.02 -64.72
N SER A 34 -16.28 -1.04 -65.17
CA SER A 34 -17.05 -0.19 -64.25
C SER A 34 -18.12 -0.98 -63.49
N ARG A 35 -18.76 -1.97 -64.12
CA ARG A 35 -19.70 -2.88 -63.45
C ARG A 35 -19.02 -3.73 -62.36
N LEU A 36 -17.84 -4.29 -62.66
CA LEU A 36 -17.03 -5.04 -61.71
C LEU A 36 -16.53 -4.16 -60.55
N GLU A 37 -16.13 -2.91 -60.82
CA GLU A 37 -15.75 -1.96 -59.77
C GLU A 37 -16.92 -1.59 -58.86
N ILE A 38 -18.10 -1.32 -59.41
CA ILE A 38 -19.29 -1.01 -58.60
C ILE A 38 -19.64 -2.20 -57.71
N ASN A 39 -19.64 -3.43 -58.25
CA ASN A 39 -19.90 -4.63 -57.45
C ASN A 39 -18.83 -4.83 -56.37
N LYS A 40 -17.54 -4.65 -56.69
CA LYS A 40 -16.46 -4.70 -55.69
C LYS A 40 -16.63 -3.66 -54.59
N ILE A 41 -17.05 -2.44 -54.92
CA ILE A 41 -17.30 -1.37 -53.94
C ILE A 41 -18.47 -1.75 -53.03
N ILE A 42 -19.55 -2.32 -53.58
CA ILE A 42 -20.71 -2.79 -52.81
C ILE A 42 -20.30 -3.94 -51.87
N ASP A 43 -19.63 -4.97 -52.39
CA ASP A 43 -19.20 -6.13 -51.61
C ASP A 43 -18.18 -5.76 -50.53
N ASN A 44 -17.23 -4.87 -50.85
CA ASN A 44 -16.27 -4.36 -49.86
C ASN A 44 -16.96 -3.50 -48.80
N SER A 45 -17.99 -2.73 -49.17
CA SER A 45 -18.77 -1.93 -48.22
C SER A 45 -19.59 -2.81 -47.27
N PHE A 46 -20.20 -3.88 -47.80
CA PHE A 46 -20.90 -4.91 -47.01
C PHE A 46 -19.96 -5.58 -46.00
N ASN A 47 -18.85 -6.14 -46.49
CA ASN A 47 -17.86 -6.83 -45.66
C ASN A 47 -17.21 -5.89 -44.64
N SER A 48 -16.98 -4.63 -45.01
CA SER A 48 -16.42 -3.63 -44.08
C SER A 48 -17.43 -3.19 -43.01
N ALA A 49 -18.72 -3.07 -43.35
CA ALA A 49 -19.76 -2.72 -42.39
C ALA A 49 -19.97 -3.84 -41.35
N GLU A 50 -20.03 -5.09 -41.82
CA GLU A 50 -20.17 -6.28 -40.98
C GLU A 50 -18.98 -6.42 -40.02
N LYS A 51 -17.75 -6.30 -40.53
CA LYS A 51 -16.51 -6.40 -39.74
C LYS A 51 -16.32 -5.24 -38.76
N TYR A 52 -16.83 -4.04 -39.08
CA TYR A 52 -16.80 -2.87 -38.19
C TYR A 52 -17.73 -3.04 -36.98
N LEU A 53 -18.95 -3.56 -37.21
CA LEU A 53 -19.93 -3.84 -36.16
C LEU A 53 -19.49 -4.99 -35.25
N GLU A 54 -18.87 -6.04 -35.80
CA GLU A 54 -18.41 -7.18 -34.99
C GLU A 54 -17.28 -6.83 -34.01
N ASN A 55 -16.25 -6.09 -34.46
CA ASN A 55 -14.99 -5.97 -33.72
C ASN A 55 -14.76 -4.63 -33.02
N LYS A 56 -15.20 -3.51 -33.61
CA LYS A 56 -14.95 -2.17 -33.07
C LYS A 56 -16.16 -1.61 -32.30
N TYR A 57 -17.37 -1.97 -32.69
CA TYR A 57 -18.61 -1.49 -32.07
C TYR A 57 -18.81 -2.10 -30.68
N LYS A 58 -18.79 -3.44 -30.57
CA LYS A 58 -18.97 -4.19 -29.31
C LYS A 58 -17.96 -3.81 -28.21
N LYS A 59 -16.73 -3.44 -28.58
CA LYS A 59 -15.67 -3.03 -27.63
C LYS A 59 -15.76 -1.58 -27.17
N ARG A 60 -16.38 -0.68 -27.95
CA ARG A 60 -16.35 0.77 -27.70
C ARG A 60 -17.64 1.35 -27.14
N VAL A 61 -18.79 0.71 -27.35
CA VAL A 61 -20.09 1.37 -27.13
C VAL A 61 -20.87 0.74 -25.99
N ARG A 62 -20.77 1.34 -24.80
CA ARG A 62 -21.66 1.07 -23.65
C ARG A 62 -22.64 2.21 -23.34
N LYS A 63 -22.54 3.32 -24.07
CA LYS A 63 -23.39 4.51 -23.84
C LYS A 63 -24.63 4.43 -24.73
N VAL A 64 -25.81 4.46 -24.11
CA VAL A 64 -27.12 4.45 -24.81
C VAL A 64 -27.22 5.55 -25.87
N GLU A 65 -26.64 6.73 -25.61
CA GLU A 65 -26.69 7.85 -26.56
C GLU A 65 -25.98 7.57 -27.88
N VAL A 66 -24.90 6.78 -27.85
CA VAL A 66 -24.18 6.40 -29.08
C VAL A 66 -25.03 5.42 -29.88
N ILE A 67 -25.59 4.40 -29.22
CA ILE A 67 -26.51 3.44 -29.83
C ILE A 67 -27.73 4.15 -30.44
N ARG A 68 -28.29 5.14 -29.73
CA ARG A 68 -29.38 5.99 -30.23
C ARG A 68 -29.01 6.73 -31.50
N ASN A 69 -27.82 7.34 -31.55
CA ASN A 69 -27.36 8.07 -32.72
C ASN A 69 -27.08 7.14 -33.91
N ASP A 70 -26.61 5.92 -33.66
CA ASP A 70 -26.39 4.93 -34.71
C ASP A 70 -27.72 4.41 -35.28
N PHE A 71 -28.73 4.17 -34.44
CA PHE A 71 -30.09 3.86 -34.91
C PHE A 71 -30.67 4.99 -35.78
N ARG A 72 -30.50 6.26 -35.36
CA ARG A 72 -30.90 7.42 -36.17
C ARG A 72 -30.18 7.44 -37.53
N ARG A 73 -28.88 7.16 -37.55
CA ARG A 73 -28.09 7.11 -38.78
C ARG A 73 -28.54 5.97 -39.70
N MET A 74 -28.78 4.78 -39.19
CA MET A 74 -29.29 3.65 -39.98
C MET A 74 -30.67 3.96 -40.57
N LYS A 75 -31.54 4.62 -39.80
CA LYS A 75 -32.87 5.06 -40.28
C LYS A 75 -32.75 6.11 -41.39
N GLN A 76 -31.83 7.07 -41.25
CA GLN A 76 -31.55 8.07 -42.29
C GLN A 76 -31.05 7.40 -43.57
N TRP A 77 -30.04 6.54 -43.49
CA TRP A 77 -29.50 5.82 -44.66
C TRP A 77 -30.55 4.96 -45.35
N MET A 78 -31.42 4.31 -44.58
CA MET A 78 -32.54 3.55 -45.13
C MET A 78 -33.54 4.44 -45.87
N SER A 79 -33.78 5.67 -45.38
CA SER A 79 -34.60 6.67 -46.07
C SER A 79 -33.92 7.13 -47.36
N ASP A 80 -32.62 7.45 -47.32
CA ASP A 80 -31.86 7.92 -48.47
C ASP A 80 -31.83 6.87 -49.59
N VAL A 81 -31.60 5.60 -49.25
CA VAL A 81 -31.65 4.49 -50.22
C VAL A 81 -33.06 4.30 -50.78
N LYS A 82 -34.12 4.47 -49.97
CA LYS A 82 -35.51 4.41 -50.46
C LYS A 82 -35.85 5.57 -51.41
N MET A 83 -35.28 6.76 -51.19
CA MET A 83 -35.46 7.94 -52.04
C MET A 83 -34.60 7.92 -53.31
N MET A 84 -33.71 6.93 -53.48
CA MET A 84 -32.88 6.82 -54.67
C MET A 84 -33.72 6.66 -55.94
N ASN A 85 -33.43 7.51 -56.93
CA ASN A 85 -34.06 7.50 -58.25
C ASN A 85 -33.77 6.18 -58.96
N ILE A 86 -34.85 5.54 -59.41
CA ILE A 86 -34.84 4.16 -59.89
C ILE A 86 -34.44 4.07 -61.38
N SER A 87 -34.64 5.17 -62.11
CA SER A 87 -34.26 5.29 -63.51
C SER A 87 -33.72 6.69 -63.78
N ASN A 88 -32.60 6.78 -64.47
CA ASN A 88 -32.07 8.06 -64.95
C ASN A 88 -31.80 7.97 -66.45
N GLN A 89 -32.19 8.99 -67.21
CA GLN A 89 -32.07 9.01 -68.66
C GLN A 89 -30.86 9.88 -69.06
N ALA A 90 -29.79 9.23 -69.51
CA ALA A 90 -28.60 9.88 -70.05
C ALA A 90 -28.70 9.96 -71.58
N ARG A 91 -29.39 10.99 -72.09
CA ARG A 91 -29.65 11.23 -73.53
C ARG A 91 -30.32 10.04 -74.24
N LEU A 92 -29.56 9.14 -74.86
CA LEU A 92 -30.05 7.96 -75.59
C LEU A 92 -30.05 6.67 -74.75
N LEU A 93 -29.46 6.69 -73.55
CA LEU A 93 -29.34 5.52 -72.68
C LEU A 93 -30.18 5.72 -71.41
N THR A 94 -31.02 4.73 -71.08
CA THR A 94 -31.74 4.65 -69.80
C THR A 94 -30.99 3.73 -68.85
N MET A 95 -30.59 4.28 -67.72
CA MET A 95 -29.87 3.54 -66.68
C MET A 95 -30.86 3.06 -65.62
N ASP A 96 -30.94 1.75 -65.41
CA ASP A 96 -31.79 1.12 -64.41
C ASP A 96 -31.02 0.92 -63.10
N ALA A 97 -31.43 1.68 -62.07
CA ALA A 97 -30.84 1.62 -60.74
C ALA A 97 -31.60 0.68 -59.78
N ARG A 98 -32.62 -0.07 -60.25
CA ARG A 98 -33.32 -1.08 -59.43
C ARG A 98 -32.37 -2.12 -58.82
N PRO A 99 -31.40 -2.71 -59.55
CA PRO A 99 -30.50 -3.70 -58.98
C PRO A 99 -29.62 -3.12 -57.88
N LEU A 100 -29.11 -1.90 -58.09
CA LEU A 100 -28.30 -1.18 -57.11
C LEU A 100 -29.11 -0.87 -55.84
N LYS A 101 -30.34 -0.35 -55.99
CA LYS A 101 -31.24 -0.07 -54.88
C LYS A 101 -31.57 -1.35 -54.10
N ASN A 102 -31.87 -2.45 -54.78
CA ASN A 102 -32.17 -3.73 -54.15
C ASN A 102 -30.97 -4.32 -53.40
N ASN A 103 -29.74 -4.07 -53.87
CA ASN A 103 -28.51 -4.50 -53.18
C ASN A 103 -28.13 -3.59 -52.00
N LEU A 104 -28.50 -2.31 -52.03
CA LEU A 104 -28.20 -1.35 -50.95
C LEU A 104 -29.21 -1.40 -49.80
N ILE A 105 -30.49 -1.69 -50.05
CA ILE A 105 -31.53 -1.83 -49.02
C ILE A 105 -31.16 -2.79 -47.87
N PRO A 106 -30.60 -3.99 -48.12
CA PRO A 106 -30.28 -4.92 -47.04
C PRO A 106 -29.12 -4.45 -46.14
N ILE A 107 -28.27 -3.51 -46.57
CA ILE A 107 -27.11 -3.06 -45.77
C ILE A 107 -27.56 -2.34 -44.49
N PRO A 108 -28.34 -1.23 -44.53
CA PRO A 108 -28.80 -0.57 -43.31
C PRO A 108 -29.75 -1.44 -42.49
N GLN A 109 -30.49 -2.37 -43.13
CA GLN A 109 -31.38 -3.30 -42.45
C GLN A 109 -30.57 -4.30 -41.60
N ASN A 110 -29.59 -4.98 -42.19
CA ASN A 110 -28.71 -5.91 -41.47
C ASN A 110 -27.93 -5.20 -40.35
N CYS A 111 -27.40 -4.00 -40.62
CA CYS A 111 -26.72 -3.21 -39.59
C CYS A 111 -27.66 -2.85 -38.43
N SER A 112 -28.90 -2.43 -38.73
CA SER A 112 -29.92 -2.14 -37.71
C SER A 112 -30.26 -3.37 -36.88
N ASP A 113 -30.41 -4.54 -37.52
CA ASP A 113 -30.72 -5.80 -36.84
C ASP A 113 -29.56 -6.30 -35.97
N GLN A 114 -28.31 -6.10 -36.40
CA GLN A 114 -27.12 -6.36 -35.58
C GLN A 114 -27.02 -5.41 -34.37
N ILE A 115 -27.34 -4.11 -34.53
CA ILE A 115 -27.36 -3.15 -33.41
C ILE A 115 -28.45 -3.53 -32.40
N LYS A 116 -29.63 -3.98 -32.86
CA LYS A 116 -30.70 -4.51 -31.98
C LYS A 116 -30.22 -5.74 -31.23
N GLN A 117 -29.62 -6.72 -31.91
CA GLN A 117 -29.10 -7.91 -31.25
C GLN A 117 -28.05 -7.56 -30.19
N HIS A 118 -27.15 -6.62 -30.50
CA HIS A 118 -26.17 -6.15 -29.53
C HIS A 118 -26.81 -5.43 -28.33
N LEU A 119 -27.89 -4.66 -28.56
CA LEU A 119 -28.66 -4.03 -27.49
C LEU A 119 -29.25 -5.09 -26.54
N HIS A 120 -29.82 -6.17 -27.09
CA HIS A 120 -30.37 -7.30 -26.32
C HIS A 120 -29.25 -8.03 -25.53
N ASP A 121 -28.12 -8.34 -26.17
CA ASP A 121 -26.97 -8.99 -25.51
C ASP A 121 -26.45 -8.16 -24.34
N LEU A 122 -26.26 -6.84 -24.55
CA LEU A 122 -25.83 -5.92 -23.50
C LEU A 122 -26.86 -5.79 -22.37
N PHE A 123 -28.15 -5.82 -22.72
CA PHE A 123 -29.23 -5.73 -21.74
C PHE A 123 -29.21 -6.93 -20.81
N ILE A 124 -29.01 -8.14 -21.34
CA ILE A 124 -28.88 -9.38 -20.55
C ILE A 124 -27.62 -9.32 -19.68
N GLU A 125 -26.46 -8.95 -20.25
CA GLU A 125 -25.19 -8.89 -19.52
C GLU A 125 -25.27 -7.92 -18.32
N ILE A 126 -25.79 -6.71 -18.53
CA ILE A 126 -25.91 -5.69 -17.48
C ILE A 126 -26.97 -6.13 -16.45
N SER A 127 -28.07 -6.73 -16.89
CA SER A 127 -29.12 -7.22 -15.99
C SER A 127 -28.61 -8.34 -15.08
N ASP A 128 -27.86 -9.30 -15.61
CA ASP A 128 -27.26 -10.37 -14.81
C ASP A 128 -26.21 -9.85 -13.84
N HIS A 129 -25.38 -8.89 -14.28
CA HIS A 129 -24.43 -8.22 -13.40
C HIS A 129 -25.13 -7.51 -12.22
N CYS A 130 -26.19 -6.74 -12.50
CA CYS A 130 -26.97 -6.06 -11.47
C CYS A 130 -27.66 -7.05 -10.52
N ARG A 131 -28.32 -8.07 -11.07
CA ARG A 131 -29.03 -9.09 -10.29
C ARG A 131 -28.08 -9.82 -9.34
N LYS A 132 -26.94 -10.29 -9.86
CA LYS A 132 -25.92 -10.97 -9.05
C LYS A 132 -25.34 -10.04 -8.00
N GLY A 133 -25.00 -8.80 -8.37
CA GLY A 133 -24.51 -7.79 -7.43
C GLY A 133 -25.47 -7.52 -6.27
N PHE A 134 -26.76 -7.29 -6.56
CA PHE A 134 -27.76 -7.08 -5.51
C PHE A 134 -28.00 -8.33 -4.65
N SER A 135 -28.01 -9.53 -5.25
CA SER A 135 -28.20 -10.78 -4.52
C SER A 135 -27.03 -11.08 -3.58
N ASP A 136 -25.80 -10.97 -4.07
CA ASP A 136 -24.57 -11.20 -3.28
C ASP A 136 -24.48 -10.21 -2.11
N LEU A 137 -24.75 -8.93 -2.36
CA LEU A 137 -24.76 -7.91 -1.29
C LEU A 137 -25.89 -8.13 -0.27
N SER A 138 -27.08 -8.55 -0.73
CA SER A 138 -28.19 -8.86 0.17
C SER A 138 -27.87 -10.03 1.08
N HIS A 139 -27.18 -11.05 0.57
CA HIS A 139 -26.74 -12.19 1.36
C HIS A 139 -25.66 -11.79 2.39
N GLN A 140 -24.72 -10.93 2.02
CA GLN A 140 -23.73 -10.39 2.97
C GLN A 140 -24.37 -9.57 4.10
N LEU A 141 -25.39 -8.77 3.79
CA LEU A 141 -26.15 -7.99 4.79
C LEU A 141 -26.97 -8.84 5.78
N GLN A 142 -27.25 -10.11 5.45
CA GLN A 142 -27.94 -11.03 6.36
C GLN A 142 -27.01 -11.65 7.41
N GLN A 143 -25.69 -11.58 7.20
CA GLN A 143 -24.71 -12.11 8.15
C GLN A 143 -24.49 -11.12 9.29
N LEU A 144 -25.34 -11.22 10.32
CA LEU A 144 -25.28 -10.30 11.46
C LEU A 144 -24.05 -10.58 12.35
N PRO A 145 -23.23 -9.56 12.63
CA PRO A 145 -22.02 -9.71 13.45
C PRO A 145 -22.39 -9.99 14.91
N LYS A 146 -21.61 -10.84 15.59
CA LYS A 146 -21.81 -11.14 17.02
C LYS A 146 -20.70 -10.57 17.90
N GLN A 147 -19.50 -10.46 17.35
CA GLN A 147 -18.33 -9.97 18.06
C GLN A 147 -18.12 -8.46 17.85
N LEU A 148 -17.33 -7.86 18.74
CA LEU A 148 -16.98 -6.44 18.69
C LEU A 148 -16.29 -6.08 17.37
N ASN A 149 -15.27 -6.87 16.98
CA ASN A 149 -14.50 -6.66 15.76
C ASN A 149 -15.38 -6.77 14.51
N GLU A 150 -16.16 -7.86 14.43
CA GLU A 150 -17.08 -8.12 13.31
C GLU A 150 -18.09 -6.98 13.14
N TYR A 151 -18.56 -6.38 14.23
CA TYR A 151 -19.49 -5.25 14.16
C TYR A 151 -18.86 -4.01 13.57
N TYR A 152 -17.63 -3.66 13.96
CA TYR A 152 -16.96 -2.49 13.41
C TYR A 152 -16.58 -2.69 11.94
N ASP A 153 -16.13 -3.88 11.57
CA ASP A 153 -15.92 -4.25 10.17
C ASP A 153 -17.24 -4.15 9.38
N TYR A 154 -18.35 -4.57 9.99
CA TYR A 154 -19.68 -4.44 9.41
C TYR A 154 -20.13 -2.98 9.26
N VAL A 155 -19.82 -2.10 10.21
CA VAL A 155 -20.11 -0.65 10.10
C VAL A 155 -19.34 -0.03 8.94
N VAL A 156 -18.05 -0.35 8.81
CA VAL A 156 -17.23 0.11 7.67
C VAL A 156 -17.78 -0.45 6.35
N PHE A 157 -18.16 -1.73 6.34
CA PHE A 157 -18.81 -2.35 5.19
C PHE A 157 -20.08 -1.58 4.77
N LEU A 158 -20.96 -1.24 5.70
CA LEU A 158 -22.16 -0.43 5.42
C LEU A 158 -21.83 0.94 4.81
N GLN A 159 -20.74 1.60 5.25
CA GLN A 159 -20.28 2.87 4.65
C GLN A 159 -19.85 2.68 3.20
N THR A 160 -19.03 1.65 2.91
CA THR A 160 -18.57 1.35 1.54
C THR A 160 -19.69 0.88 0.62
N LEU A 161 -20.71 0.26 1.20
CA LEU A 161 -21.85 -0.30 0.47
C LEU A 161 -22.72 0.79 -0.17
N HIS A 162 -22.73 2.01 0.39
CA HIS A 162 -23.40 3.16 -0.24
C HIS A 162 -22.77 3.51 -1.60
N GLU A 163 -21.45 3.45 -1.73
CA GLU A 163 -20.76 3.70 -3.01
C GLU A 163 -21.01 2.61 -4.04
N ILE A 164 -21.01 1.35 -3.60
CA ILE A 164 -21.34 0.20 -4.45
C ILE A 164 -22.80 0.31 -4.93
N HIS A 165 -23.72 0.63 -4.04
CA HIS A 165 -25.12 0.85 -4.37
C HIS A 165 -25.30 1.95 -5.42
N ASN A 166 -24.62 3.09 -5.26
CA ASN A 166 -24.71 4.20 -6.22
C ASN A 166 -24.20 3.78 -7.62
N ARG A 167 -23.14 2.95 -7.71
CA ARG A 167 -22.66 2.41 -8.99
C ARG A 167 -23.66 1.45 -9.65
N LEU A 168 -24.25 0.55 -8.88
CA LEU A 168 -25.28 -0.38 -9.38
C LEU A 168 -26.56 0.35 -9.80
N LYS A 169 -26.96 1.39 -9.06
CA LYS A 169 -28.11 2.24 -9.40
C LYS A 169 -27.97 2.90 -10.77
N VAL A 170 -26.78 3.40 -11.11
CA VAL A 170 -26.50 3.94 -12.46
C VAL A 170 -26.68 2.87 -13.54
N SER A 171 -26.30 1.62 -13.24
CA SER A 171 -26.47 0.50 -14.18
C SER A 171 -27.95 0.12 -14.36
N VAL A 172 -28.76 0.19 -13.31
CA VAL A 172 -30.22 0.02 -13.41
C VAL A 172 -30.87 1.15 -14.22
N GLU A 173 -30.42 2.39 -14.04
CA GLU A 173 -30.88 3.53 -14.86
C GLU A 173 -30.55 3.33 -16.35
N LEU A 174 -29.36 2.80 -16.64
CA LEU A 174 -28.94 2.46 -17.99
C LEU A 174 -29.85 1.40 -18.63
N LEU A 175 -30.23 0.35 -17.88
CA LEU A 175 -31.18 -0.66 -18.35
C LEU A 175 -32.54 -0.06 -18.70
N ASN A 176 -33.05 0.86 -17.87
CA ASN A 176 -34.30 1.57 -18.16
C ASN A 176 -34.19 2.42 -19.43
N GLN A 177 -33.06 3.10 -19.64
CA GLN A 177 -32.81 3.86 -20.86
C GLN A 177 -32.71 2.95 -22.11
N MET A 178 -32.09 1.78 -21.99
CA MET A 178 -32.00 0.78 -23.06
C MET A 178 -33.38 0.22 -23.41
N LYS A 179 -34.22 -0.05 -22.41
CA LYS A 179 -35.62 -0.44 -22.61
C LYS A 179 -36.39 0.62 -23.42
N ASN A 180 -36.31 1.88 -23.00
CA ASN A 180 -36.98 2.98 -23.70
C ASN A 180 -36.48 3.12 -25.14
N LEU A 181 -35.17 2.95 -25.37
CA LEU A 181 -34.61 2.94 -26.72
C LEU A 181 -35.15 1.77 -27.57
N GLY A 182 -35.28 0.58 -27.00
CA GLY A 182 -35.87 -0.58 -27.68
C GLY A 182 -37.30 -0.31 -28.13
N GLU A 183 -38.12 0.26 -27.24
CA GLU A 183 -39.51 0.67 -27.52
C GLU A 183 -39.58 1.74 -28.62
N GLU A 184 -38.71 2.76 -28.60
CA GLU A 184 -38.58 3.79 -29.65
C GLU A 184 -38.25 3.19 -31.03
N GLN A 185 -37.46 2.11 -31.09
CA GLN A 185 -37.06 1.43 -32.32
C GLN A 185 -38.06 0.35 -32.80
N GLN A 186 -39.24 0.26 -32.18
CA GLN A 186 -40.26 -0.79 -32.45
C GLN A 186 -39.78 -2.23 -32.20
N THR A 187 -38.63 -2.39 -31.54
CA THR A 187 -38.17 -3.65 -30.97
C THR A 187 -38.77 -3.77 -29.57
N LYS A 188 -39.96 -4.36 -29.49
CA LYS A 188 -40.52 -4.73 -28.19
C LYS A 188 -39.52 -5.66 -27.50
N LEU A 189 -39.21 -5.38 -26.24
CA LEU A 189 -38.51 -6.35 -25.40
C LEU A 189 -39.27 -7.68 -25.46
N THR A 190 -38.52 -8.77 -25.53
CA THR A 190 -39.07 -10.11 -25.41
C THR A 190 -39.68 -10.30 -24.01
N VAL A 191 -40.59 -11.28 -23.88
CA VAL A 191 -41.20 -11.61 -22.58
C VAL A 191 -40.13 -11.96 -21.54
N ASP A 192 -39.07 -12.65 -21.97
CA ASP A 192 -37.94 -13.03 -21.13
C ASP A 192 -37.16 -11.81 -20.62
N GLU A 193 -36.93 -10.79 -21.45
CA GLU A 193 -36.22 -9.57 -21.05
C GLU A 193 -37.03 -8.69 -20.10
N GLN A 194 -38.35 -8.62 -20.29
CA GLN A 194 -39.23 -7.94 -19.33
C GLN A 194 -39.22 -8.64 -17.98
N MET A 195 -39.21 -9.98 -17.97
CA MET A 195 -39.10 -10.77 -16.74
C MET A 195 -37.74 -10.53 -16.06
N VAL A 196 -36.63 -10.53 -16.81
CA VAL A 196 -35.29 -10.27 -16.28
C VAL A 196 -35.20 -8.86 -15.67
N LEU A 197 -35.75 -7.83 -16.32
CA LEU A 197 -35.79 -6.47 -15.75
C LEU A 197 -36.63 -6.40 -14.47
N SER A 198 -37.80 -7.05 -14.46
CA SER A 198 -38.65 -7.16 -13.27
C SER A 198 -37.90 -7.83 -12.11
N ASN A 199 -37.14 -8.89 -12.40
CA ASN A 199 -36.29 -9.58 -11.42
C ASN A 199 -35.19 -8.66 -10.89
N VAL A 200 -34.52 -7.86 -11.74
CA VAL A 200 -33.53 -6.87 -11.30
C VAL A 200 -34.15 -5.83 -10.36
N HIS A 201 -35.34 -5.31 -10.69
CA HIS A 201 -36.06 -4.39 -9.80
C HIS A 201 -36.46 -5.03 -8.47
N THR A 202 -36.86 -6.29 -8.50
CA THR A 202 -37.21 -7.07 -7.30
C THR A 202 -35.97 -7.27 -6.42
N SER A 203 -34.84 -7.73 -6.98
CA SER A 203 -33.58 -7.88 -6.23
C SER A 203 -33.05 -6.55 -5.69
N HIS A 204 -33.21 -5.45 -6.43
CA HIS A 204 -32.87 -4.11 -5.94
C HIS A 204 -33.74 -3.68 -4.75
N LYS A 205 -35.04 -4.01 -4.78
CA LYS A 205 -35.95 -3.74 -3.66
C LYS A 205 -35.59 -4.58 -2.43
N GLU A 206 -35.34 -5.88 -2.61
CA GLU A 206 -34.88 -6.80 -1.55
C GLU A 206 -33.57 -6.33 -0.92
N PHE A 207 -32.62 -5.86 -1.72
CA PHE A 207 -31.38 -5.25 -1.25
C PHE A 207 -31.65 -4.01 -0.40
N LYS A 208 -32.52 -3.10 -0.86
CA LYS A 208 -32.88 -1.89 -0.09
C LYS A 208 -33.55 -2.23 1.25
N ASP A 209 -34.43 -3.22 1.25
CA ASP A 209 -35.07 -3.69 2.47
C ASP A 209 -34.06 -4.34 3.43
N SER A 210 -33.11 -5.11 2.90
CA SER A 210 -32.01 -5.71 3.68
C SER A 210 -31.05 -4.64 4.23
N LEU A 211 -30.74 -3.61 3.44
CA LEU A 211 -29.91 -2.48 3.86
C LEU A 211 -30.57 -1.70 5.00
N ARG A 212 -31.87 -1.39 4.88
CA ARG A 212 -32.62 -0.72 5.94
C ARG A 212 -32.58 -1.53 7.24
N LYS A 213 -32.84 -2.84 7.18
CA LYS A 213 -32.74 -3.72 8.36
C LYS A 213 -31.34 -3.73 8.97
N ALA A 214 -30.31 -3.68 8.14
CA ALA A 214 -28.92 -3.61 8.58
C ALA A 214 -28.57 -2.29 9.27
N GLU A 215 -29.08 -1.16 8.76
CA GLU A 215 -28.93 0.16 9.38
C GLU A 215 -29.69 0.25 10.70
N GLU A 216 -30.92 -0.24 10.76
CA GLU A 216 -31.70 -0.37 11.99
C GLU A 216 -30.99 -1.25 13.03
N TYR A 217 -30.40 -2.37 12.59
CA TYR A 217 -29.59 -3.23 13.45
C TYR A 217 -28.36 -2.48 13.97
N ARG A 218 -27.60 -1.81 13.10
CA ARG A 218 -26.43 -0.99 13.48
C ARG A 218 -26.81 0.00 14.58
N ASP A 219 -27.89 0.74 14.38
CA ASP A 219 -28.35 1.79 15.29
C ASP A 219 -28.83 1.20 16.62
N SER A 220 -29.56 0.08 16.59
CA SER A 220 -30.00 -0.62 17.80
C SER A 220 -28.84 -1.16 18.65
N GLN A 221 -27.76 -1.61 17.99
CA GLN A 221 -26.58 -2.17 18.64
C GLN A 221 -25.55 -1.12 19.04
N HIS A 222 -25.63 0.10 18.50
CA HIS A 222 -24.62 1.14 18.65
C HIS A 222 -24.28 1.40 20.12
N ASN A 223 -25.29 1.72 20.94
CA ASN A 223 -25.10 2.00 22.36
C ASN A 223 -24.56 0.79 23.13
N ARG A 224 -25.07 -0.42 22.82
CA ARG A 224 -24.56 -1.65 23.43
C ARG A 224 -23.08 -1.83 23.11
N MET A 225 -22.67 -1.56 21.87
CA MET A 225 -21.31 -1.78 21.42
C MET A 225 -20.32 -0.75 21.98
N ILE A 226 -20.76 0.51 22.20
CA ILE A 226 -19.99 1.50 22.97
C ILE A 226 -19.72 1.01 24.39
N VAL A 227 -20.74 0.45 25.07
CA VAL A 227 -20.56 -0.11 26.42
C VAL A 227 -19.57 -1.27 26.42
N VAL A 228 -19.63 -2.15 25.42
CA VAL A 228 -18.68 -3.27 25.27
C VAL A 228 -17.26 -2.74 25.00
N LEU A 229 -17.09 -1.74 24.13
CA LEU A 229 -15.81 -1.11 23.84
C LEU A 229 -15.19 -0.52 25.11
N ASN A 230 -15.96 0.27 25.87
CA ASN A 230 -15.50 0.86 27.13
C ASN A 230 -15.13 -0.20 28.17
N LYS A 231 -15.86 -1.31 28.23
CA LYS A 231 -15.53 -2.45 29.09
C LYS A 231 -14.24 -3.13 28.67
N GLU A 232 -13.99 -3.30 27.37
CA GLU A 232 -12.73 -3.84 26.85
C GLU A 232 -11.55 -2.91 27.10
N ILE A 233 -11.73 -1.59 27.01
CA ILE A 233 -10.71 -0.59 27.37
C ILE A 233 -10.40 -0.66 28.87
N ALA A 234 -11.42 -0.72 29.73
CA ALA A 234 -11.22 -0.86 31.16
C ALA A 234 -10.47 -2.16 31.51
N LYS A 235 -10.84 -3.28 30.86
CA LYS A 235 -10.14 -4.55 31.00
C LYS A 235 -8.69 -4.47 30.50
N PHE A 236 -8.46 -3.82 29.37
CA PHE A 236 -7.11 -3.58 28.83
C PHE A 236 -6.23 -2.80 29.81
N GLU A 237 -6.74 -1.71 30.38
CA GLU A 237 -6.03 -0.92 31.41
C GLU A 237 -5.80 -1.72 32.71
N GLN A 238 -6.74 -2.59 33.09
CA GLN A 238 -6.59 -3.50 34.23
C GLN A 238 -5.51 -4.55 33.98
N ASP A 239 -5.51 -5.22 32.82
CA ASP A 239 -4.51 -6.21 32.42
C ASP A 239 -3.10 -5.59 32.41
N LEU A 240 -2.99 -4.33 31.96
CA LEU A 240 -1.75 -3.56 31.99
C LEU A 240 -1.30 -3.20 33.39
N THR A 241 -2.22 -2.93 34.31
CA THR A 241 -1.90 -2.67 35.71
C THR A 241 -1.29 -3.92 36.35
N GLN A 242 -1.86 -5.10 36.08
CA GLN A 242 -1.31 -6.37 36.55
C GLN A 242 0.08 -6.62 35.96
N THR A 243 0.22 -6.48 34.64
CA THR A 243 1.51 -6.64 33.94
C THR A 243 2.56 -5.64 34.44
N HIS A 244 2.15 -4.40 34.73
CA HIS A 244 3.01 -3.39 35.31
C HIS A 244 3.50 -3.76 36.72
N ALA A 245 2.64 -4.36 37.55
CA ALA A 245 3.00 -4.87 38.86
C ALA A 245 3.98 -6.05 38.75
N ASP A 246 3.72 -6.98 37.82
CA ASP A 246 4.59 -8.14 37.55
C ASP A 246 5.96 -7.70 37.04
N HIS A 247 6.05 -6.64 36.23
CA HIS A 247 7.33 -6.03 35.82
C HIS A 247 8.05 -5.29 36.95
N GLY A 248 7.32 -4.90 37.99
CA GLY A 248 7.85 -4.24 39.17
C GLY A 248 8.42 -5.17 40.22
N ALA A 249 8.38 -6.49 40.00
CA ALA A 249 8.85 -7.49 40.93
C ALA A 249 9.76 -8.54 40.25
N GLY A 250 10.57 -9.21 41.07
CA GLY A 250 11.40 -10.33 40.64
C GLY A 250 12.72 -9.95 39.98
N ILE A 251 13.17 -10.76 39.02
CA ILE A 251 14.52 -10.71 38.43
C ILE A 251 14.84 -9.34 37.79
N ILE A 252 13.82 -8.61 37.33
CA ILE A 252 13.97 -7.34 36.60
C ILE A 252 14.38 -6.18 37.53
N THR A 253 14.05 -6.27 38.81
CA THR A 253 14.36 -5.24 39.82
C THR A 253 15.50 -5.63 40.76
N ASN A 254 15.96 -6.88 40.71
CA ASN A 254 17.04 -7.37 41.55
C ASN A 254 18.42 -7.03 40.96
N GLU A 255 19.14 -6.16 41.66
CA GLU A 255 20.50 -5.69 41.37
C GLU A 255 21.57 -6.80 41.28
N THR A 256 21.33 -7.96 41.90
CA THR A 256 22.29 -9.08 41.95
C THR A 256 22.14 -10.07 40.79
N THR A 257 21.15 -9.89 39.91
CA THR A 257 20.88 -10.86 38.85
C THR A 257 21.79 -10.66 37.63
N ASP A 258 22.13 -11.75 36.95
CA ASP A 258 22.92 -11.69 35.72
C ASP A 258 22.22 -10.83 34.64
N PRO A 259 22.90 -9.81 34.08
CA PRO A 259 22.31 -8.94 33.06
C PRO A 259 21.82 -9.68 31.81
N SER A 260 22.43 -10.81 31.43
CA SER A 260 21.99 -11.55 30.25
C SER A 260 20.70 -12.34 30.52
N ALA A 261 20.57 -12.96 31.69
CA ALA A 261 19.32 -13.61 32.12
C ALA A 261 18.16 -12.60 32.24
N THR A 262 18.41 -11.42 32.81
CA THR A 262 17.37 -10.38 32.93
C THR A 262 16.95 -9.83 31.57
N LEU A 263 17.89 -9.61 30.65
CA LEU A 263 17.56 -9.18 29.28
C LEU A 263 16.76 -10.23 28.50
N GLN A 264 17.00 -11.53 28.72
CA GLN A 264 16.17 -12.60 28.13
C GLN A 264 14.73 -12.55 28.67
N ARG A 265 14.55 -12.30 29.97
CA ARG A 265 13.20 -12.10 30.54
C ARG A 265 12.53 -10.86 29.96
N LEU A 266 13.25 -9.76 29.81
CA LEU A 266 12.73 -8.53 29.17
C LEU A 266 12.35 -8.76 27.70
N TYR A 267 13.04 -9.66 26.98
CA TYR A 267 12.63 -10.05 25.62
C TYR A 267 11.30 -10.82 25.57
N ILE A 268 11.02 -11.67 26.56
CA ILE A 268 9.71 -12.32 26.67
C ILE A 268 8.62 -11.27 26.96
N VAL A 269 8.91 -10.34 27.86
CA VAL A 269 8.03 -9.21 28.16
C VAL A 269 7.76 -8.33 26.94
N GLN A 270 8.77 -8.08 26.10
CA GLN A 270 8.61 -7.34 24.84
C GLN A 270 7.49 -7.93 23.97
N LYS A 271 7.42 -9.27 23.86
CA LYS A 271 6.36 -9.92 23.09
C LYS A 271 4.97 -9.64 23.65
N SER A 272 4.83 -9.65 24.98
CA SER A 272 3.56 -9.28 25.64
C SER A 272 3.21 -7.81 25.39
N ILE A 273 4.20 -6.93 25.44
CA ILE A 273 4.04 -5.50 25.14
C ILE A 273 3.58 -5.28 23.70
N ASP A 274 4.14 -6.00 22.74
CA ASP A 274 3.76 -5.88 21.34
C ASP A 274 2.31 -6.35 21.12
N GLN A 275 1.87 -7.41 21.81
CA GLN A 275 0.45 -7.79 21.84
C GLN A 275 -0.46 -6.69 22.41
N TYR A 276 -0.01 -5.97 23.44
CA TYR A 276 -0.76 -4.81 23.97
C TYR A 276 -0.80 -3.64 22.99
N LYS A 277 0.28 -3.39 22.23
CA LYS A 277 0.29 -2.38 21.16
C LYS A 277 -0.71 -2.73 20.05
N ASP A 278 -0.73 -3.99 19.63
CA ASP A 278 -1.66 -4.47 18.61
C ASP A 278 -3.12 -4.33 19.10
N ARG A 279 -3.39 -4.76 20.34
CA ARG A 279 -4.72 -4.62 20.96
C ARG A 279 -5.14 -3.15 21.08
N LYS A 280 -4.22 -2.24 21.46
CA LYS A 280 -4.47 -0.80 21.47
C LYS A 280 -4.83 -0.28 20.08
N GLY A 281 -4.08 -0.67 19.05
CA GLY A 281 -4.35 -0.25 17.67
C GLY A 281 -5.68 -0.75 17.11
N VAL A 282 -6.19 -1.89 17.60
CA VAL A 282 -7.56 -2.35 17.30
C VAL A 282 -8.60 -1.49 17.99
N LEU A 283 -8.42 -1.17 19.28
CA LEU A 283 -9.33 -0.31 20.04
C LEU A 283 -9.39 1.13 19.49
N GLU A 284 -8.25 1.68 19.06
CA GLU A 284 -8.19 3.01 18.43
C GLU A 284 -8.92 3.06 17.10
N ARG A 285 -8.81 2.00 16.27
CA ARG A 285 -9.61 1.86 15.04
C ARG A 285 -11.11 1.85 15.34
N PHE A 286 -11.54 1.15 16.38
CA PHE A 286 -12.96 1.12 16.78
C PHE A 286 -13.47 2.49 17.24
N ARG A 287 -12.66 3.21 18.03
CA ARG A 287 -12.95 4.60 18.42
C ARG A 287 -13.07 5.51 17.20
N GLU A 288 -12.15 5.41 16.24
CA GLU A 288 -12.17 6.21 15.00
C GLU A 288 -13.43 5.96 14.17
N ILE A 289 -13.85 4.70 14.01
CA ILE A 289 -15.09 4.33 13.31
C ILE A 289 -16.32 4.93 14.00
N GLN A 290 -16.30 5.09 15.33
CA GLN A 290 -17.39 5.69 16.10
C GLN A 290 -17.31 7.21 16.22
N SER A 291 -16.24 7.85 15.73
CA SER A 291 -16.00 9.29 15.92
C SER A 291 -16.07 9.71 17.40
N VAL A 292 -15.62 8.84 18.31
CA VAL A 292 -15.56 9.12 19.75
C VAL A 292 -14.28 9.90 20.06
N GLU A 293 -14.34 10.78 21.07
CA GLU A 293 -13.17 11.53 21.55
C GLU A 293 -12.00 10.61 21.93
N GLU A 294 -10.79 11.18 21.90
CA GLU A 294 -9.56 10.45 22.21
C GLU A 294 -9.60 9.90 23.64
N ILE A 295 -9.53 8.57 23.75
CA ILE A 295 -9.51 7.88 25.03
C ILE A 295 -8.06 7.82 25.52
N PRO A 296 -7.74 8.39 26.70
CA PRO A 296 -6.40 8.32 27.25
C PRO A 296 -6.11 6.90 27.76
N TYR A 297 -4.89 6.42 27.51
CA TYR A 297 -4.41 5.12 27.99
C TYR A 297 -3.27 5.28 29.03
N PRO A 298 -3.57 5.78 30.24
CA PRO A 298 -2.55 6.17 31.21
C PRO A 298 -1.72 4.99 31.71
N ASN A 299 -2.31 3.81 31.97
CA ASN A 299 -1.55 2.67 32.46
C ASN A 299 -0.70 2.03 31.34
N PHE A 300 -1.17 2.08 30.10
CA PHE A 300 -0.35 1.69 28.94
C PHE A 300 0.93 2.54 28.85
N ILE A 301 0.79 3.87 28.90
CA ILE A 301 1.93 4.79 28.84
C ILE A 301 2.89 4.54 30.00
N LYS A 302 2.38 4.39 31.23
CA LYS A 302 3.20 4.08 32.41
C LYS A 302 3.93 2.74 32.26
N CYS A 303 3.26 1.70 31.76
CA CYS A 303 3.85 0.38 31.54
C CYS A 303 4.98 0.45 30.49
N MET A 304 4.75 1.13 29.37
CA MET A 304 5.75 1.32 28.33
C MET A 304 6.98 2.07 28.82
N ASN A 305 6.77 3.22 29.47
CA ASN A 305 7.87 4.03 30.00
C ASN A 305 8.72 3.24 31.00
N ARG A 306 8.10 2.44 31.86
CA ARG A 306 8.81 1.60 32.83
C ARG A 306 9.60 0.49 32.13
N PHE A 307 8.99 -0.16 31.15
CA PHE A 307 9.67 -1.21 30.39
C PHE A 307 10.90 -0.66 29.63
N ASP A 308 10.73 0.43 28.89
CA ASP A 308 11.81 1.06 28.13
C ASP A 308 12.94 1.50 29.07
N HIS A 309 12.59 2.05 30.23
CA HIS A 309 13.54 2.39 31.27
C HIS A 309 14.34 1.17 31.74
N ARG A 310 13.68 0.04 32.05
CA ARG A 310 14.35 -1.19 32.49
C ARG A 310 15.28 -1.75 31.42
N VAL A 311 14.83 -1.83 30.18
CA VAL A 311 15.66 -2.26 29.05
C VAL A 311 16.90 -1.38 28.91
N GLN A 312 16.74 -0.06 29.02
CA GLN A 312 17.84 0.89 28.94
C GLN A 312 18.87 0.66 30.06
N ILE A 313 18.44 0.58 31.32
CA ILE A 313 19.36 0.39 32.47
C ILE A 313 20.10 -0.94 32.40
N TRP A 314 19.42 -2.04 32.08
CA TRP A 314 20.06 -3.35 31.96
C TRP A 314 21.03 -3.42 30.78
N ASN A 315 20.74 -2.73 29.67
CA ASN A 315 21.69 -2.59 28.57
C ASN A 315 22.92 -1.77 28.96
N TYR A 316 22.75 -0.68 29.73
CA TYR A 316 23.88 0.07 30.27
C TYR A 316 24.74 -0.77 31.20
N LEU A 317 24.14 -1.54 32.11
CA LEU A 317 24.87 -2.42 33.02
C LEU A 317 25.66 -3.49 32.24
N LYS A 318 25.03 -4.16 31.29
CA LYS A 318 25.69 -5.17 30.45
C LYS A 318 26.84 -4.58 29.62
N LYS A 319 26.61 -3.43 28.99
CA LYS A 319 27.61 -2.72 28.18
C LYS A 319 28.79 -2.30 29.06
N TYR A 320 28.52 -1.64 30.18
CA TYR A 320 29.55 -1.18 31.11
C TYR A 320 30.36 -2.35 31.69
N ASN A 321 29.72 -3.45 32.09
CA ASN A 321 30.44 -4.61 32.61
C ASN A 321 31.41 -5.20 31.57
N LYS A 322 30.98 -5.30 30.31
CA LYS A 322 31.82 -5.76 29.20
C LYS A 322 33.00 -4.80 28.97
N GLU A 323 32.73 -3.50 28.86
CA GLU A 323 33.74 -2.47 28.60
C GLU A 323 34.74 -2.37 29.76
N ASN A 324 34.25 -2.31 31.01
CA ASN A 324 35.07 -2.30 32.21
C ASN A 324 35.97 -3.54 32.31
N GLN A 325 35.47 -4.73 31.96
CA GLN A 325 36.30 -5.94 31.89
C GLN A 325 37.39 -5.83 30.81
N GLN A 326 37.06 -5.27 29.65
CA GLN A 326 38.04 -5.03 28.58
C GLN A 326 39.11 -4.02 29.01
N TRP A 327 38.71 -2.86 29.54
CA TRP A 327 39.64 -1.83 30.01
C TRP A 327 40.59 -2.36 31.11
N ARG A 328 40.10 -3.28 31.93
CA ARG A 328 40.88 -3.90 33.01
C ARG A 328 41.87 -4.99 32.56
N SER A 329 41.61 -5.61 31.41
CA SER A 329 42.38 -6.75 30.89
C SER A 329 43.39 -6.37 29.80
N ILE A 330 43.17 -5.27 29.09
CA ILE A 330 44.09 -4.76 28.07
C ILE A 330 45.31 -4.10 28.75
N GLU A 331 46.44 -4.14 28.06
CA GLU A 331 47.67 -3.44 28.46
C GLU A 331 47.41 -1.92 28.55
N ILE A 332 47.89 -1.28 29.62
CA ILE A 332 47.64 0.14 29.91
C ILE A 332 48.08 1.06 28.76
N THR A 333 49.12 0.69 28.00
CA THR A 333 49.69 1.46 26.89
C THR A 333 48.82 1.41 25.62
N GLN A 334 47.93 0.43 25.52
CA GLN A 334 47.01 0.24 24.38
C GLN A 334 45.62 0.83 24.64
N LEU A 335 45.34 1.27 25.86
CA LEU A 335 44.05 1.86 26.20
C LEU A 335 43.91 3.28 25.65
N ASN A 336 42.76 3.57 25.05
CA ASN A 336 42.38 4.94 24.74
C ASN A 336 41.70 5.59 25.96
N SER A 337 42.45 6.40 26.70
CA SER A 337 41.93 7.08 27.89
C SER A 337 40.85 8.15 27.59
N GLU A 338 40.88 8.76 26.39
CA GLU A 338 39.88 9.77 26.01
C GLU A 338 38.52 9.13 25.73
N ASP A 339 38.52 7.99 25.05
CA ASP A 339 37.30 7.21 24.81
C ASP A 339 36.68 6.74 26.13
N ILE A 340 37.50 6.14 27.02
CA ILE A 340 37.05 5.69 28.34
C ILE A 340 36.46 6.85 29.15
N LEU A 341 37.14 8.00 29.19
CA LEU A 341 36.67 9.20 29.86
C LEU A 341 35.30 9.65 29.31
N THR A 342 35.16 9.66 27.99
CA THR A 342 33.92 10.05 27.31
C THR A 342 32.79 9.10 27.65
N THR A 343 33.02 7.79 27.55
CA THR A 343 32.03 6.75 27.86
C THR A 343 31.56 6.81 29.31
N VAL A 344 32.48 6.89 30.27
CA VAL A 344 32.14 6.92 31.71
C VAL A 344 31.39 8.21 32.08
N ASN A 345 31.79 9.35 31.51
CA ASN A 345 31.11 10.63 31.75
C ASN A 345 29.72 10.68 31.10
N GLN A 346 29.55 10.09 29.93
CA GLN A 346 28.25 9.95 29.28
C GLN A 346 27.33 9.07 30.12
N LEU A 347 27.79 7.87 30.48
CA LEU A 347 27.02 6.94 31.30
C LEU A 347 26.64 7.57 32.65
N SER A 348 27.56 8.28 33.30
CA SER A 348 27.28 9.02 34.55
C SER A 348 26.15 10.04 34.40
N ARG A 349 26.10 10.77 33.28
CA ARG A 349 25.02 11.72 33.00
C ARG A 349 23.69 11.02 32.77
N GLU A 350 23.70 9.93 32.00
CA GLU A 350 22.52 9.12 31.71
C GLU A 350 21.93 8.50 32.99
N LEU A 351 22.79 7.99 33.88
CA LEU A 351 22.38 7.46 35.19
C LEU A 351 21.79 8.54 36.11
N GLY A 352 22.32 9.77 36.09
CA GLY A 352 21.73 10.89 36.85
C GLY A 352 20.37 11.37 36.30
N ILE A 353 20.07 11.12 35.02
CA ILE A 353 18.72 11.33 34.46
C ILE A 353 17.80 10.18 34.89
N ALA A 354 18.28 8.94 34.82
CA ALA A 354 17.56 7.75 35.23
C ALA A 354 17.14 7.78 36.71
N GLU A 355 18.05 8.11 37.61
CA GLU A 355 17.82 8.21 39.06
C GLU A 355 16.76 9.29 39.40
N ARG A 356 16.67 10.37 38.62
CA ARG A 356 15.61 11.38 38.81
C ARG A 356 14.23 10.90 38.39
N LYS A 357 14.15 9.89 37.50
CA LYS A 357 12.88 9.28 37.09
C LYS A 357 12.35 8.28 38.12
N GLU A 358 13.25 7.52 38.75
CA GLU A 358 12.92 6.53 39.80
C GLU A 358 14.03 6.56 40.86
N THR A 359 13.83 7.31 41.95
CA THR A 359 14.86 7.58 42.97
C THR A 359 15.26 6.36 43.79
N ASP A 360 14.41 5.33 43.83
CA ASP A 360 14.64 4.11 44.60
C ASP A 360 14.93 2.87 43.74
N ASP A 361 15.38 3.08 42.50
CA ASP A 361 15.76 1.96 41.64
C ASP A 361 17.13 1.38 42.07
N GLY A 362 17.11 0.20 42.70
CA GLY A 362 18.31 -0.51 43.14
C GLY A 362 19.30 -0.82 42.01
N VAL A 363 18.81 -1.13 40.80
CA VAL A 363 19.70 -1.43 39.65
C VAL A 363 20.42 -0.17 39.19
N VAL A 364 19.74 0.98 39.18
CA VAL A 364 20.34 2.28 38.84
C VAL A 364 21.37 2.67 39.90
N LYS A 365 21.04 2.52 41.18
CA LYS A 365 21.96 2.79 42.30
C LYS A 365 23.20 1.90 42.23
N HIS A 366 23.03 0.61 41.98
CA HIS A 366 24.13 -0.33 41.82
C HIS A 366 25.04 0.05 40.64
N LEU A 367 24.46 0.28 39.46
CA LEU A 367 25.23 0.69 38.27
C LEU A 367 25.95 2.03 38.49
N LYS A 368 25.32 2.97 39.19
CA LYS A 368 25.95 4.24 39.55
C LYS A 368 27.13 4.04 40.50
N HIS A 369 26.98 3.20 41.53
CA HIS A 369 28.06 2.88 42.46
C HIS A 369 29.29 2.32 41.73
N ILE A 370 29.12 1.32 40.86
CA ILE A 370 30.24 0.71 40.14
C ILE A 370 30.88 1.66 39.10
N VAL A 371 30.13 2.65 38.61
CA VAL A 371 30.65 3.72 37.74
C VAL A 371 31.42 4.75 38.56
N ASP A 372 30.87 5.16 39.71
CA ASP A 372 31.50 6.11 40.63
C ASP A 372 32.80 5.56 41.23
N ASP A 373 32.87 4.25 41.51
CA ASP A 373 34.08 3.54 41.93
C ASP A 373 35.20 3.58 40.86
N PHE A 374 34.83 3.69 39.58
CA PHE A 374 35.80 3.75 38.49
C PHE A 374 36.30 5.18 38.21
N LYS A 375 35.52 6.22 38.55
CA LYS A 375 35.87 7.63 38.28
C LYS A 375 37.25 8.07 38.81
N PRO A 376 37.71 7.65 40.01
CA PRO A 376 39.04 8.02 40.49
C PRO A 376 40.20 7.58 39.59
N PHE A 377 40.00 6.55 38.76
CA PHE A 377 41.01 6.06 37.81
C PHE A 377 41.12 6.93 36.55
N LEU A 378 40.05 7.63 36.13
CA LEU A 378 40.03 8.44 34.91
C LEU A 378 41.16 9.49 34.81
N PRO A 379 41.40 10.34 35.82
CA PRO A 379 42.50 11.31 35.77
C PRO A 379 43.88 10.66 35.77
N ILE A 380 44.00 9.40 36.19
CA ILE A 380 45.27 8.66 36.17
C ILE A 380 45.47 8.01 34.80
N LEU A 381 44.43 7.38 34.25
CA LEU A 381 44.44 6.78 32.91
C LEU A 381 44.83 7.81 31.85
N THR A 382 44.23 9.00 31.88
CA THR A 382 44.54 10.10 30.95
C THR A 382 45.99 10.59 31.01
N LYS A 383 46.74 10.24 32.06
CA LYS A 383 48.17 10.58 32.22
C LYS A 383 49.07 9.41 31.87
N LEU A 384 48.66 8.20 32.23
CA LEU A 384 49.43 6.99 31.97
C LEU A 384 49.35 6.52 30.51
N CYS A 385 48.22 6.74 29.83
CA CYS A 385 48.00 6.31 28.45
C CYS A 385 48.51 7.30 27.39
N GLN A 386 49.27 8.33 27.79
CA GLN A 386 49.78 9.32 26.83
C GLN A 386 50.99 8.79 26.05
N PRO A 387 51.11 9.09 24.74
CA PRO A 387 52.27 8.68 23.92
C PRO A 387 53.63 9.20 24.43
N ALA A 388 53.62 10.25 25.25
CA ALA A 388 54.80 10.81 25.89
C ALA A 388 55.44 9.86 26.92
N MET A 389 54.68 8.92 27.49
CA MET A 389 55.16 7.95 28.48
C MET A 389 56.08 6.93 27.82
N GLN A 390 57.35 6.88 28.25
CA GLN A 390 58.39 5.99 27.73
C GLN A 390 58.93 5.12 28.85
N LEU A 391 59.71 4.09 28.52
CA LEU A 391 60.23 3.10 29.48
C LEU A 391 60.86 3.74 30.74
N ARG A 392 61.61 4.83 30.60
CA ARG A 392 62.22 5.56 31.73
C ARG A 392 61.18 6.12 32.72
N HIS A 393 60.05 6.62 32.20
CA HIS A 393 58.95 7.16 33.01
C HIS A 393 58.25 6.04 33.77
N TRP A 394 58.06 4.88 33.12
CA TRP A 394 57.50 3.70 33.75
C TRP A 394 58.41 3.09 34.82
N LYS A 395 59.73 3.03 34.57
CA LYS A 395 60.72 2.61 35.59
C LYS A 395 60.64 3.50 36.83
N LYS A 396 60.71 4.82 36.65
CA LYS A 396 60.60 5.81 37.75
C LYS A 396 59.30 5.64 38.54
N LEU A 397 58.17 5.39 37.87
CA LEU A 397 56.89 5.16 38.54
C LEU A 397 56.93 3.88 39.39
N PHE A 398 57.44 2.77 38.86
CA PHE A 398 57.49 1.49 39.57
C PHE A 398 58.48 1.51 40.75
N ASP A 399 59.60 2.22 40.61
CA ASP A 399 60.57 2.44 41.67
C ASP A 399 59.93 3.22 42.84
N LEU A 400 59.18 4.30 42.54
CA LEU A 400 58.44 5.07 43.55
C LEU A 400 57.38 4.24 44.27
N MET A 401 56.77 3.29 43.56
CA MET A 401 55.79 2.36 44.13
C MET A 401 56.43 1.20 44.92
N GLY A 402 57.77 1.11 44.95
CA GLY A 402 58.50 0.00 45.56
C GLY A 402 58.18 -1.34 44.92
N LYS A 403 57.93 -1.37 43.59
CA LYS A 403 57.58 -2.56 42.82
C LYS A 403 58.74 -2.97 41.92
N LYS A 404 58.69 -4.21 41.40
CA LYS A 404 59.67 -4.73 40.42
C LYS A 404 59.63 -3.87 39.15
N GLU A 405 60.73 -3.82 38.39
CA GLU A 405 60.79 -3.02 37.17
C GLU A 405 59.60 -3.27 36.23
N TRP A 406 59.15 -2.19 35.57
CA TRP A 406 58.13 -2.23 34.53
C TRP A 406 58.38 -3.34 33.50
N GLN A 407 57.33 -4.07 33.15
CA GLN A 407 57.31 -5.05 32.06
C GLN A 407 56.24 -4.67 31.04
N PRO A 408 56.47 -4.87 29.73
CA PRO A 408 55.40 -4.79 28.73
C PRO A 408 54.24 -5.72 29.07
N GLY A 409 53.01 -5.31 28.73
CA GLY A 409 51.80 -6.11 28.99
C GLY A 409 51.16 -5.89 30.36
N VAL A 410 51.63 -4.93 31.16
CA VAL A 410 50.99 -4.59 32.44
C VAL A 410 49.59 -4.03 32.20
N THR A 411 48.61 -4.63 32.86
CA THR A 411 47.18 -4.29 32.71
C THR A 411 46.71 -3.30 33.78
N LEU A 412 45.59 -2.63 33.53
CA LEU A 412 44.97 -1.75 34.52
C LEU A 412 44.65 -2.51 35.82
N THR A 413 44.16 -3.75 35.77
CA THR A 413 43.92 -4.55 36.99
C THR A 413 45.18 -4.74 37.82
N GLN A 414 46.33 -4.98 37.19
CA GLN A 414 47.60 -5.13 37.91
C GLN A 414 48.02 -3.82 38.57
N LEU A 415 47.94 -2.69 37.85
CA LEU A 415 48.22 -1.37 38.42
C LEU A 415 47.29 -1.00 39.57
N THR A 416 46.00 -1.31 39.45
CA THR A 416 45.02 -1.12 40.53
C THR A 416 45.42 -1.91 41.78
N LYS A 417 45.79 -3.20 41.63
CA LYS A 417 46.25 -4.04 42.76
C LYS A 417 47.53 -3.53 43.41
N MET A 418 48.38 -2.84 42.65
CA MET A 418 49.59 -2.22 43.17
C MET A 418 49.33 -0.89 43.90
N GLY A 419 48.08 -0.41 43.95
CA GLY A 419 47.73 0.83 44.64
C GLY A 419 48.09 2.09 43.85
N VAL A 420 48.14 2.02 42.51
CA VAL A 420 48.55 3.15 41.63
C VAL A 420 47.81 4.47 41.91
N ILE A 421 46.56 4.40 42.42
CA ILE A 421 45.77 5.59 42.81
C ILE A 421 46.48 6.43 43.86
N GLN A 422 47.16 5.81 44.82
CA GLN A 422 47.83 6.50 45.92
C GLN A 422 48.99 7.39 45.43
N TYR A 423 49.51 7.11 44.23
CA TYR A 423 50.63 7.81 43.61
C TYR A 423 50.18 8.86 42.58
N LYS A 424 48.93 9.32 42.64
CA LYS A 424 48.34 10.26 41.67
C LYS A 424 49.20 11.52 41.46
N GLN A 425 49.76 12.11 42.52
CA GLN A 425 50.58 13.32 42.40
C GLN A 425 51.90 13.04 41.67
N GLN A 426 52.57 11.96 42.04
CA GLN A 426 53.81 11.52 41.40
C GLN A 426 53.60 11.17 39.92
N ILE A 427 52.45 10.58 39.59
CA ILE A 427 52.06 10.31 38.19
C ILE A 427 51.91 11.62 37.41
N LEU A 428 51.32 12.66 38.00
CA LEU A 428 51.19 13.97 37.35
C LEU A 428 52.56 14.62 37.09
N GLU A 429 53.49 14.53 38.04
CA GLU A 429 54.86 15.05 37.87
C GLU A 429 55.65 14.30 36.79
N ILE A 430 55.59 12.96 36.81
CA ILE A 430 56.21 12.12 35.79
C ILE A 430 55.62 12.42 34.42
N ASN A 431 54.29 12.57 34.35
CA ASN A 431 53.60 12.90 33.12
C ASN A 431 53.97 14.30 32.58
N ALA A 432 54.09 15.31 33.45
CA ALA A 432 54.52 16.65 33.06
C ALA A 432 55.94 16.62 32.46
N THR A 433 56.85 15.87 33.10
CA THR A 433 58.21 15.65 32.60
C THR A 433 58.18 14.96 31.22
N ALA A 434 57.40 13.88 31.10
CA ALA A 434 57.26 13.11 29.87
C ALA A 434 56.74 13.97 28.71
N ASN A 435 55.73 14.79 28.95
CA ASN A 435 55.17 15.68 27.95
C ASN A 435 56.16 16.76 27.49
N GLY A 436 56.94 17.32 28.42
CA GLY A 436 58.01 18.26 28.09
C GLY A 436 59.07 17.62 27.18
N GLU A 437 59.52 16.42 27.53
CA GLU A 437 60.47 15.66 26.71
C GLU A 437 59.91 15.26 25.34
N TYR A 438 58.64 14.88 25.28
CA TYR A 438 57.96 14.56 24.03
C TYR A 438 57.87 15.78 23.10
N ALA A 439 57.49 16.95 23.64
CA ALA A 439 57.45 18.19 22.88
C ALA A 439 58.83 18.56 22.32
N LEU A 440 59.89 18.47 23.14
CA LEU A 440 61.27 18.68 22.69
C LEU A 440 61.67 17.69 21.60
N LYS A 441 61.32 16.40 21.74
CA LYS A 441 61.61 15.38 20.73
C LYS A 441 60.92 15.68 19.40
N VAL A 442 59.65 16.12 19.43
CA VAL A 442 58.89 16.50 18.23
C VAL A 442 59.49 17.74 17.56
N GLN A 443 59.92 18.75 18.33
CA GLN A 443 60.59 19.93 17.79
C GLN A 443 61.93 19.55 17.14
N LEU A 444 62.74 18.72 17.81
CA LEU A 444 64.01 18.23 17.26
C LEU A 444 63.82 17.37 16.01
N SER A 445 62.77 16.56 15.94
CA SER A 445 62.49 15.77 14.72
C SER A 445 62.10 16.65 13.54
N LYS A 446 61.35 17.74 13.78
CA LYS A 446 61.02 18.72 12.72
C LYS A 446 62.28 19.42 12.20
N ILE A 447 63.20 19.79 13.09
CA ILE A 447 64.49 20.41 12.74
C ILE A 447 65.41 19.42 11.99
N LYS A 448 65.30 18.12 12.25
CA LYS A 448 66.08 17.08 11.54
C LYS A 448 65.50 16.68 10.18
N GLN A 449 64.23 16.98 9.92
CA GLN A 449 63.51 16.59 8.71
C GLN A 449 63.29 17.75 7.73
N GLY A 450 63.32 19.00 8.21
CA GLY A 450 63.53 20.18 7.38
C GLY A 450 65.00 20.47 7.21
#